data_AF-A0A1Z8NRR1-F1
#
_entry.id   AF-A0A1Z8NRR1-F1
#
_cell.length_a   1.000
_cell.length_b   1.000
_cell.length_c   1.000
_cell.angle_alpha   90.00
_cell.angle_beta   90.00
_cell.angle_gamma   90.00
#
_symmetry.space_group_name_H-M   'P 1'
#
loop_
_entity.id
_entity.type
_entity.pdbx_description
1 polymer ?
#
loop_
_entity_poly.entity_id
_entity_poly.type
_entity_poly.pdbx_seq_one_letter_code
_entity_poly.pdbx_strand_id
1 'polypeptide(L)' 'MICKECQQNVEEINGRSVIIGERLDGFEWIFLCIHCVRDWRQRGLEREGNSPEDIKIKLDKEYPVINI' A
#
# COMPACT_ATOMS: atom_id res chain seq x y z
N MET A 1 -6.62 3.04 13.09
CA MET A 1 -5.26 2.50 12.87
C MET A 1 -4.33 3.64 12.50
N ILE A 2 -3.06 3.63 12.90
CA ILE A 2 -2.09 4.67 12.51
C ILE A 2 -1.30 4.18 11.29
N CYS A 3 -1.33 4.93 10.20
CA CYS A 3 -0.49 4.67 9.03
C CYS A 3 0.99 4.85 9.39
N LYS A 4 1.82 3.84 9.14
CA LYS A 4 3.25 3.89 9.54
C LYS A 4 4.08 4.89 8.75
N GLU A 5 3.64 5.29 7.57
CA GLU A 5 4.36 6.26 6.72
C GLU A 5 3.95 7.70 7.04
N CYS A 6 2.66 8.03 6.93
CA CYS A 6 2.19 9.40 7.15
C CYS A 6 1.82 9.71 8.61
N GLN A 7 1.85 8.73 9.52
CA GLN A 7 1.50 8.86 10.94
C GLN A 7 0.07 9.37 11.21
N GLN A 8 -0.81 9.33 10.21
CA GLN A 8 -2.20 9.74 10.37
C GLN A 8 -3.05 8.60 10.93
N ASN A 9 -4.03 8.97 11.77
CA ASN A 9 -5.11 8.07 12.15
C ASN A 9 -6.07 7.89 10.98
N VAL A 10 -6.22 6.64 10.54
CA VAL A 10 -7.08 6.25 9.43
C VAL A 10 -7.92 5.05 9.85
N GLU A 11 -9.17 5.01 9.39
CA GLU A 11 -10.02 3.82 9.55
C GLU A 11 -9.40 2.63 8.83
N GLU A 12 -9.45 1.46 9.45
CA GLU A 12 -8.77 0.26 8.92
C GLU A 12 -9.27 -0.14 7.52
N ILE A 13 -10.57 0.08 7.26
CA ILE A 13 -11.20 -0.17 5.96
C ILE A 13 -10.55 0.64 4.81
N ASN A 14 -9.93 1.77 5.15
CA ASN A 14 -9.30 2.72 4.23
C ASN A 14 -7.77 2.54 4.17
N GLY A 15 -7.26 1.39 4.59
CA GLY A 15 -5.85 1.04 4.53
C GLY A 15 -5.62 -0.45 4.30
N ARG A 16 -4.35 -0.87 4.35
CA ARG A 16 -3.94 -2.26 4.18
C ARG A 16 -2.76 -2.58 5.10
N SER A 17 -2.75 -3.80 5.62
CA SER A 17 -1.56 -4.37 6.27
C SER A 17 -0.65 -4.97 5.21
N VAL A 18 0.63 -4.59 5.24
CA VAL A 18 1.66 -5.06 4.29
C VAL A 18 2.72 -5.81 5.08
N ILE A 19 3.08 -7.01 4.61
CA ILE A 19 4.20 -7.79 5.16
C ILE A 19 5.50 -7.17 4.63
N ILE A 20 6.41 -6.82 5.56
CA ILE A 20 7.70 -6.19 5.24
C ILE A 20 8.89 -7.09 5.52
N GLY A 21 8.67 -8.25 6.15
CA GLY A 21 9.71 -9.23 6.42
C GLY A 21 9.17 -10.50 7.03
N GLU A 22 9.93 -11.57 6.91
CA GLU A 22 9.72 -12.83 7.62
C GLU A 22 10.61 -12.87 8.87
N ARG A 23 10.07 -13.43 9.94
CA ARG A 23 10.74 -13.67 11.23
C ARG A 23 10.63 -15.15 11.58
N LEU A 24 11.45 -15.62 12.52
CA LEU A 24 11.44 -17.02 12.96
C LEU A 24 10.07 -17.49 13.49
N ASP A 25 9.26 -16.57 14.01
CA ASP A 25 7.96 -16.80 14.62
C ASP A 25 6.77 -16.26 13.80
N GLY A 26 6.99 -15.77 12.58
CA GLY A 26 5.92 -15.27 11.73
C GLY A 26 6.36 -14.16 10.77
N PHE A 27 5.48 -13.18 10.57
CA PHE A 27 5.71 -12.07 9.64
C PHE A 27 5.69 -10.73 10.35
N GLU A 28 6.62 -9.85 9.97
CA GLU A 28 6.54 -8.44 10.30
C GLU A 28 5.61 -7.74 9.33
N TRP A 29 4.64 -7.01 9.87
CA TRP A 29 3.68 -6.26 9.07
C TRP A 29 3.51 -4.84 9.59
N ILE A 30 3.16 -3.94 8.69
CA ILE A 30 2.82 -2.54 8.99
C ILE A 30 1.46 -2.20 8.39
N PHE A 31 0.73 -1.29 9.03
CA PHE A 31 -0.48 -0.71 8.46
C PHE A 31 -0.16 0.55 7.67
N LEU A 32 -0.66 0.64 6.43
CA LEU A 32 -0.56 1.79 5.55
C LEU A 32 -1.96 2.28 5.16
N CYS A 33 -2.17 3.60 5.13
CA CYS A 33 -3.37 4.18 4.52
C CYS A 33 -3.37 3.95 3.00
N ILE A 34 -4.52 4.13 2.35
CA ILE A 34 -4.68 3.86 0.92
C ILE A 34 -3.67 4.62 0.03
N HIS A 35 -3.30 5.85 0.41
CA HIS A 35 -2.30 6.61 -0.33
C HIS A 35 -0.89 6.01 -0.18
N CYS A 36 -0.46 5.70 1.04
CA CYS A 36 0.87 5.14 1.28
C CYS A 36 1.04 3.73 0.71
N VAL A 37 0.00 2.89 0.72
CA VAL A 37 0.06 1.57 0.05
C VAL A 37 0.14 1.71 -1.47
N ARG A 38 -0.56 2.70 -2.06
CA ARG A 38 -0.46 3.00 -3.50
C ARG A 38 0.95 3.46 -3.86
N ASP A 39 1.53 4.38 -3.11
CA ASP A 39 2.91 4.86 -3.34
C ASP A 39 3.92 3.71 -3.23
N TRP A 40 3.75 2.84 -2.22
CA TRP A 40 4.60 1.67 -2.05
C TRP A 40 4.49 0.71 -3.24
N ARG A 41 3.26 0.39 -3.68
CA ARG A 41 3.03 -0.51 -4.81
C ARG A 41 3.52 0.09 -6.12
N GLN A 42 3.32 1.40 -6.32
CA GLN A 42 3.82 2.14 -7.48
C GLN A 42 5.32 1.94 -7.64
N ARG A 43 6.11 2.22 -6.58
CA ARG A 43 7.57 2.04 -6.61
C ARG A 43 7.99 0.61 -6.94
N GLY A 44 7.22 -0.38 -6.50
CA GLY A 44 7.45 -1.79 -6.86
C GLY A 44 7.23 -2.04 -8.36
N LEU A 45 6.09 -1.60 -8.90
CA LEU A 45 5.75 -1.77 -10.30
C LEU A 45 6.70 -1.01 -11.25
N GLU A 46 7.18 0.17 -10.84
CA GLU A 46 8.22 0.92 -11.56
C GLU A 46 9.52 0.11 -11.66
N ARG A 47 9.96 -0.53 -10.57
CA ARG A 47 11.15 -1.41 -10.56
C ARG A 47 10.94 -2.68 -11.39
N GLU A 48 9.71 -3.16 -11.49
CA GLU A 48 9.33 -4.27 -12.37
C GLU A 48 9.28 -3.85 -13.87
N GLY A 49 9.43 -2.56 -14.19
CA GLY A 49 9.47 -2.04 -15.56
C GLY A 49 8.09 -1.81 -16.21
N ASN A 50 7.04 -1.66 -15.40
CA ASN A 50 5.70 -1.36 -15.91
C ASN A 50 5.62 0.10 -16.45
N SER A 51 4.79 0.33 -17.46
CA SER A 51 4.50 1.67 -17.97
C SER A 51 3.67 2.49 -16.97
N PRO A 52 3.75 3.84 -16.98
CA PRO A 52 2.92 4.68 -16.12
C PRO A 52 1.41 4.40 -16.26
N GLU A 53 0.93 4.15 -17.47
CA GLU A 53 -0.48 3.82 -17.72
C GLU A 53 -0.87 2.47 -17.10
N ASP A 54 -0.05 1.43 -17.26
CA ASP A 54 -0.30 0.12 -16.67
C ASP A 54 -0.26 0.16 -15.15
N ILE A 55 0.68 0.92 -14.58
CA ILE A 55 0.79 1.16 -13.14
C ILE A 55 -0.50 1.77 -12.63
N LYS A 56 -1.00 2.83 -13.27
CA LYS A 56 -2.24 3.49 -12.87
C LYS A 56 -3.42 2.52 -12.89
N ILE A 57 -3.58 1.74 -13.97
CA ILE A 57 -4.66 0.74 -14.10
C ILE A 57 -4.57 -0.30 -12.97
N LYS A 58 -3.37 -0.80 -12.67
CA LYS A 58 -3.17 -1.76 -11.57
C LYS A 58 -3.51 -1.15 -10.21
N LEU A 59 -3.02 0.05 -9.93
CA LEU A 59 -3.28 0.73 -8.65
C LEU A 59 -4.77 1.03 -8.45
N ASP A 60 -5.47 1.49 -9.48
CA ASP A 60 -6.91 1.80 -9.40
C ASP A 60 -7.75 0.54 -9.20
N LYS A 61 -7.30 -0.60 -9.70
CA LYS A 61 -7.93 -1.91 -9.48
C LYS A 61 -7.61 -2.50 -8.10
N GLU A 62 -6.36 -2.49 -7.68
CA GLU A 62 -5.90 -3.09 -6.42
C GLU A 62 -6.29 -2.26 -5.19
N TYR A 63 -6.22 -0.93 -5.33
CA TYR A 63 -6.31 0.04 -4.25
C TYR A 63 -7.17 1.24 -4.68
N PRO A 64 -8.48 1.07 -4.93
CA PRO A 64 -9.35 2.16 -5.33
C PRO A 64 -9.41 3.22 -4.23
N VAL A 65 -9.18 4.48 -4.60
CA VAL A 65 -9.41 5.62 -3.70
C VAL A 65 -10.90 5.94 -3.79
N ILE A 66 -11.67 5.45 -2.83
CA ILE A 66 -13.07 5.86 -2.68
C ILE A 66 -13.02 7.22 -2.00
N ASN A 67 -13.36 8.28 -2.73
CA ASN A 67 -13.65 9.57 -2.10
C ASN A 67 -14.92 9.38 -1.28
N ILE A 68 -14.78 9.23 0.04
CA ILE A 68 -15.87 9.25 1.01
C ILE A 68 -15.95 10.66 1.59
#